data_AF-A0A3P7VI84-F1
#
_entry.id   AF-A0A3P7VI84-F1
#
_cell.length_a   1.000
_cell.length_b   1.000
_cell.length_c   1.000
_cell.angle_alpha   90.00
_cell.angle_beta   90.00
_cell.angle_gamma   90.00
#
_symmetry.space_group_name_H-M   'P 1'
#
loop_
_entity.id
_entity.type
_entity.pdbx_description
1 polymer ?
#
loop_
_entity_poly.entity_id
_entity_poly.type
_entity_poly.pdbx_seq_one_letter_code
_entity_poly.pdbx_strand_id
1 'polypeptide(L)'
;MRNITVGGFRKVFGSAGFAKLGEELKTLRDKLKAKLALSPERKAALMEKLKLLKDIKHDHVEAAGDSIVEVNEKNHMGEMLYQSDIVLTPEQLKAIEEDVTGKRSKRQALRLPQTLWKDGVVGYSFHGSTSIAYVM
;
A
#
# COMPACT_ATOMS: atom_id res chain seq x y z
N MET A 1 -19.36 -7.42 20.48
CA MET A 1 -18.51 -7.28 19.28
C MET A 1 -19.31 -6.57 18.21
N ARG A 2 -18.82 -5.47 17.62
CA ARG A 2 -19.50 -4.85 16.47
C ARG A 2 -19.01 -5.58 15.22
N ASN A 3 -19.81 -6.51 14.70
CA ASN A 3 -19.59 -7.04 13.36
C ASN A 3 -19.64 -5.85 12.39
N ILE A 4 -18.59 -5.68 11.59
CA ILE A 4 -18.67 -4.78 10.43
C ILE A 4 -19.71 -5.42 9.51
N THR A 5 -20.93 -4.91 9.55
CA THR A 5 -21.99 -5.34 8.65
C THR A 5 -21.56 -5.05 7.22
N VAL A 6 -22.17 -5.70 6.22
CA VAL A 6 -21.95 -5.39 4.80
C VAL A 6 -22.06 -3.88 4.53
N GLY A 7 -22.93 -3.17 5.28
CA GLY A 7 -23.03 -1.71 5.25
C GLY A 7 -21.80 -0.97 5.82
N GLY A 8 -21.17 -1.49 6.86
CA GLY A 8 -19.90 -0.96 7.39
C GLY A 8 -18.73 -1.17 6.41
N PHE A 9 -18.65 -2.35 5.77
CA PHE A 9 -17.63 -2.63 4.76
C PHE A 9 -17.79 -1.72 3.54
N ARG A 10 -19.02 -1.55 3.05
CA ARG A 10 -19.33 -0.63 1.94
C ARG A 10 -19.09 0.84 2.28
N LYS A 11 -19.18 1.22 3.56
CA LYS A 11 -18.88 2.59 4.00
C LYS A 11 -17.37 2.89 4.01
N VAL A 12 -16.54 1.90 4.35
CA VAL A 12 -15.07 2.04 4.39
C VAL A 12 -14.44 1.80 3.01
N PHE A 13 -14.87 0.76 2.32
CA PHE A 13 -14.33 0.33 1.02
C PHE A 13 -15.24 0.66 -0.18
N GLY A 14 -16.27 1.49 0.03
CA GLY A 14 -16.96 2.15 -1.07
C GLY A 14 -16.06 3.18 -1.73
N SER A 15 -16.39 3.60 -2.96
CA SER A 15 -15.56 4.52 -3.77
C SER A 15 -15.13 5.78 -3.00
N ALA A 16 -16.03 6.39 -2.24
CA ALA A 16 -15.74 7.57 -1.43
C ALA A 16 -14.82 7.29 -0.23
N GLY A 17 -14.99 6.15 0.44
CA GLY A 17 -14.15 5.75 1.58
C GLY A 17 -12.73 5.41 1.13
N PHE A 18 -12.61 4.69 0.02
CA PHE A 18 -11.32 4.36 -0.60
C PHE A 18 -10.58 5.59 -1.09
N ALA A 19 -11.26 6.52 -1.77
CA ALA A 19 -10.64 7.77 -2.21
C ALA A 19 -10.09 8.59 -1.03
N LYS A 20 -10.86 8.69 0.06
CA LYS A 20 -10.41 9.39 1.28
C LYS A 20 -9.17 8.76 1.90
N LEU A 21 -9.10 7.42 1.96
CA LEU A 21 -7.91 6.71 2.43
C LEU A 21 -6.68 6.98 1.55
N GLY A 22 -6.87 7.02 0.24
CA GLY A 22 -5.81 7.39 -0.71
C GLY A 22 -5.28 8.81 -0.48
N GLU A 23 -6.17 9.78 -0.22
CA GLU A 23 -5.78 11.14 0.15
C GLU A 23 -4.97 11.18 1.45
N GLU A 24 -5.43 10.50 2.49
CA GLU A 24 -4.71 10.42 3.77
C GLU A 24 -3.30 9.80 3.59
N LEU A 25 -3.17 8.73 2.81
CA LEU A 25 -1.88 8.12 2.48
C LEU A 25 -0.96 9.08 1.72
N LYS A 26 -1.51 9.86 0.79
CA LYS A 26 -0.77 10.90 0.06
C LYS A 26 -0.24 11.98 1.01
N THR A 27 -1.04 12.45 1.96
CA THR A 27 -0.58 13.44 2.95
C THR A 27 0.55 12.89 3.83
N LEU A 28 0.48 11.62 4.25
CA LEU A 28 1.55 10.97 5.00
C LEU A 28 2.84 10.89 4.19
N ARG A 29 2.75 10.54 2.91
CA ARG A 29 3.88 10.53 1.98
C ARG A 29 4.53 11.90 1.87
N ASP A 30 3.74 12.97 1.77
CA ASP A 30 4.26 14.33 1.65
C ASP A 30 4.95 14.79 2.94
N LYS A 31 4.40 14.47 4.11
CA LYS A 31 5.07 14.68 5.41
C LYS A 31 6.42 13.95 5.47
N LEU A 32 6.48 12.72 4.98
CA LEU A 32 7.72 11.93 4.95
C LEU A 32 8.76 12.51 3.99
N LYS A 33 8.35 12.92 2.79
CA LYS A 33 9.21 13.60 1.83
C LYS A 33 9.79 14.89 2.42
N ALA A 34 8.98 15.68 3.12
CA ALA A 34 9.44 16.89 3.81
C ALA A 34 10.47 16.58 4.90
N LYS A 35 10.24 15.54 5.72
CA LYS A 35 11.19 15.10 6.77
C LYS A 35 12.50 14.55 6.21
N LEU A 36 12.45 13.88 5.06
CA LEU A 36 13.61 13.34 4.35
C LEU A 36 14.28 14.36 3.42
N ALA A 37 13.79 15.60 3.37
CA ALA A 37 14.38 16.64 2.53
C ALA A 37 15.83 16.91 2.95
N LEU A 38 16.74 16.69 2.02
CA LEU A 38 18.17 16.87 2.23
C LEU A 38 18.62 18.31 1.95
N SER A 39 19.66 18.77 2.66
CA SER A 39 20.36 20.02 2.31
C SER A 39 21.00 19.90 0.93
N PRO A 40 21.25 21.03 0.23
CA PRO A 40 21.86 21.02 -1.10
C PRO A 40 23.17 20.24 -1.16
N GLU A 41 24.04 20.40 -0.16
CA GLU A 41 25.32 19.70 -0.03
C GLU A 41 25.12 18.17 0.08
N ARG A 42 24.17 17.72 0.91
CA ARG A 42 23.88 16.29 1.08
C ARG A 42 23.25 15.68 -0.17
N LYS A 43 22.44 16.45 -0.91
CA LYS A 43 21.91 16.02 -2.21
C LYS A 43 23.04 15.83 -3.23
N ALA A 44 23.98 16.76 -3.30
CA ALA A 44 25.14 16.66 -4.19
C ALA A 44 26.00 15.42 -3.86
N ALA A 45 26.31 15.20 -2.58
CA ALA A 45 27.06 14.02 -2.14
C ALA A 45 26.32 12.70 -2.41
N LEU A 46 24.98 12.68 -2.30
CA LEU A 46 24.18 11.51 -2.66
C LEU A 46 24.23 11.23 -4.16
N MET A 47 24.11 12.26 -5.00
CA MET A 47 24.17 12.10 -6.46
C MET A 47 25.52 11.53 -6.92
N GLU A 48 26.65 11.97 -6.35
CA GLU A 48 27.96 11.38 -6.66
C GLU A 48 28.03 9.89 -6.31
N LYS A 49 27.40 9.47 -5.21
CA LYS A 49 27.35 8.04 -4.84
C LYS A 49 26.43 7.24 -5.76
N LEU A 50 25.31 7.80 -6.20
CA LEU A 50 24.38 7.13 -7.10
C LEU A 50 25.02 6.85 -8.48
N LYS A 51 25.94 7.70 -8.95
CA LYS A 51 26.69 7.47 -10.21
C LYS A 51 27.55 6.20 -10.19
N LEU A 52 27.91 5.70 -9.00
CA LEU A 52 28.68 4.46 -8.86
C LEU A 52 27.81 3.21 -9.02
N LEU A 53 26.49 3.36 -8.94
CA LEU A 53 25.57 2.26 -9.15
C LEU A 53 25.46 1.98 -10.65
N LYS A 54 25.44 0.69 -10.99
CA LYS A 54 25.17 0.26 -12.37
C LYS A 54 23.67 0.25 -12.58
N ASP A 55 23.24 0.78 -13.72
CA ASP A 55 21.86 0.63 -14.15
C ASP A 55 21.56 -0.85 -14.41
N ILE A 56 20.53 -1.36 -13.74
CA ILE A 56 20.02 -2.70 -13.99
C ILE A 56 18.92 -2.56 -15.03
N LYS A 57 19.14 -3.16 -16.20
CA LYS A 57 18.09 -3.29 -17.20
C LYS A 57 17.12 -4.36 -16.75
N HIS A 58 15.85 -3.98 -16.59
CA HIS A 58 14.75 -4.90 -16.34
C HIS A 58 14.08 -5.21 -17.67
N ASP A 59 14.28 -6.42 -18.17
CA ASP A 59 13.48 -6.94 -19.28
C ASP A 59 12.07 -7.22 -18.77
N HIS A 60 11.06 -6.92 -19.59
CA HIS A 60 9.66 -7.13 -19.25
C HIS A 60 9.08 -8.23 -20.13
N VAL A 61 8.40 -9.20 -19.52
CA VAL A 61 7.70 -10.29 -20.21
C VAL A 61 6.28 -9.85 -20.57
N GLU A 62 5.58 -9.20 -19.63
CA GLU A 62 4.19 -8.79 -19.77
C GLU A 62 4.05 -7.27 -19.93
N ALA A 63 3.22 -6.85 -20.88
CA ALA A 63 2.94 -5.43 -21.11
C ALA A 63 2.31 -4.76 -19.87
N ALA A 64 1.53 -5.52 -19.11
CA ALA A 64 0.89 -5.09 -17.87
C ALA A 64 1.87 -4.94 -16.68
N GLY A 65 3.12 -5.42 -16.80
CA GLY A 65 4.10 -5.47 -15.72
C GLY A 65 4.31 -6.88 -15.18
N ASP A 66 5.52 -7.15 -14.71
CA ASP A 66 5.97 -8.47 -14.27
C ASP A 66 5.87 -8.65 -12.76
N SER A 67 5.70 -7.54 -12.03
CA SER A 67 5.49 -7.52 -10.58
C SER A 67 4.14 -6.89 -10.22
N ILE A 68 3.59 -7.28 -9.07
CA ILE A 68 2.33 -6.70 -8.54
C ILE A 68 2.46 -5.17 -8.41
N VAL A 69 3.64 -4.70 -8.02
CA VAL A 69 3.96 -3.27 -7.92
C VAL A 69 3.80 -2.60 -9.27
N GLU A 70 4.45 -3.11 -10.31
CA GLU A 70 4.35 -2.56 -11.67
C GLU A 70 2.91 -2.60 -12.21
N VAL A 71 2.20 -3.71 -12.00
CA VAL A 71 0.81 -3.87 -12.43
C VAL A 71 -0.07 -2.82 -11.76
N ASN A 72 0.05 -2.63 -10.45
CA ASN A 72 -0.77 -1.65 -9.72
C ASN A 72 -0.37 -0.20 -10.00
N GLU A 73 0.91 0.07 -10.27
CA GLU A 73 1.37 1.39 -10.70
C GLU A 73 0.84 1.75 -12.10
N LYS A 74 0.92 0.82 -13.07
CA LYS A 74 0.38 0.99 -14.42
C LYS A 74 -1.14 1.17 -14.42
N ASN A 75 -1.84 0.54 -13.49
CA ASN A 75 -3.28 0.73 -13.27
C ASN A 75 -3.62 1.96 -12.40
N HIS A 76 -2.65 2.84 -12.11
CA HIS A 76 -2.83 4.06 -11.31
C HIS A 76 -3.33 3.83 -9.86
N MET A 77 -3.17 2.61 -9.34
CA MET A 77 -3.53 2.25 -7.97
C MET A 77 -2.35 2.35 -6.99
N GLY A 78 -1.11 2.36 -7.48
CA GLY A 78 0.09 2.33 -6.63
C GLY A 78 0.14 3.44 -5.57
N GLU A 79 -0.39 4.63 -5.86
CA GLU A 79 -0.43 5.73 -4.87
C GLU A 79 -1.53 5.58 -3.80
N MET A 80 -2.53 4.73 -4.04
CA MET A 80 -3.67 4.51 -3.14
C MET A 80 -3.47 3.28 -2.24
N LEU A 81 -2.49 2.44 -2.56
CA LEU A 81 -2.19 1.20 -1.85
C LEU A 81 -0.92 1.36 -1.01
N TYR A 82 -0.96 0.85 0.22
CA TYR A 82 0.24 0.76 1.04
C TYR A 82 1.15 -0.34 0.50
N GLN A 83 2.43 -0.03 0.29
CA GLN A 83 3.40 -0.92 -0.37
C GLN A 83 2.92 -1.43 -1.74
N SER A 84 2.08 -0.65 -2.41
CA SER A 84 1.53 -0.92 -3.74
C SER A 84 0.60 -2.13 -3.85
N ASP A 85 0.26 -2.83 -2.75
CA ASP A 85 -0.60 -4.03 -2.80
C ASP A 85 -1.59 -4.18 -1.63
N ILE A 86 -1.47 -3.37 -0.56
CA ILE A 86 -2.32 -3.49 0.63
C ILE A 86 -3.28 -2.31 0.73
N VAL A 87 -4.58 -2.60 0.83
CA VAL A 87 -5.58 -1.61 1.25
C VAL A 87 -5.61 -1.55 2.77
N LEU A 88 -5.44 -0.35 3.33
CA LEU A 88 -5.48 -0.11 4.77
C LEU A 88 -6.88 0.32 5.22
N THR A 89 -7.24 0.01 6.47
CA THR A 89 -8.33 0.73 7.15
C THR A 89 -7.82 2.05 7.75
N PRO A 90 -8.71 3.00 8.07
CA PRO A 90 -8.31 4.25 8.71
C PRO A 90 -7.53 4.05 10.02
N GLU A 91 -7.92 3.05 10.83
CA GLU A 91 -7.24 2.72 12.08
C GLU A 91 -5.83 2.18 11.85
N GLN A 92 -5.64 1.35 10.81
CA GLN A 92 -4.34 0.82 10.42
C GLN A 92 -3.41 1.93 9.91
N LEU A 93 -3.93 2.85 9.10
CA LEU A 93 -3.17 3.99 8.60
C LEU A 93 -2.70 4.89 9.73
N LYS A 94 -3.56 5.19 10.69
CA LYS A 94 -3.20 5.97 11.87
C LYS A 94 -2.10 5.30 12.70
N ALA A 95 -2.20 3.98 12.92
CA ALA A 95 -1.17 3.22 13.62
C ALA A 95 0.19 3.27 12.90
N ILE A 96 0.20 3.25 11.56
CA ILE A 96 1.42 3.41 10.76
C ILE A 96 1.98 4.82 10.89
N GLU A 97 1.15 5.86 10.83
CA GLU A 97 1.60 7.26 11.00
C GLU A 97 2.25 7.46 12.38
N GLU A 98 1.68 6.90 13.43
CA GLU A 98 2.25 6.93 14.79
C GLU A 98 3.59 6.19 14.87
N ASP A 99 3.73 5.00 14.25
CA ASP A 99 4.99 4.23 14.23
C ASP A 99 6.10 4.93 13.44
N VAL A 100 5.73 5.56 12.32
CA VAL A 100 6.67 6.27 11.43
C VAL A 100 7.16 7.59 12.06
N THR A 101 6.31 8.26 12.83
CA THR A 101 6.65 9.54 13.47
C THR A 101 7.27 9.37 14.87
N GLY A 102 6.95 8.27 15.57
CA GLY A 102 7.40 7.96 16.92
C GLY A 102 8.61 7.02 17.03
N LYS A 103 8.82 6.45 18.23
CA LYS A 103 9.83 5.39 18.47
C LYS A 103 9.27 4.05 18.03
N ARG A 104 9.72 3.59 16.86
CA ARG A 104 9.32 2.32 16.23
C ARG A 104 9.35 1.14 17.19
N SER A 105 8.19 0.59 17.55
CA SER A 105 8.11 -0.41 18.62
C SER A 105 8.24 -1.86 18.13
N LYS A 106 7.66 -2.21 16.96
CA LYS A 106 7.79 -3.52 16.30
C LYS A 106 7.58 -3.40 14.79
N ARG A 107 8.35 -4.15 13.99
CA ARG A 107 8.21 -4.16 12.52
C ARG A 107 7.09 -5.12 12.10
N GLN A 108 6.17 -4.62 11.25
CA GLN A 108 5.38 -5.43 10.31
C GLN A 108 4.41 -6.48 10.89
N ALA A 109 3.95 -6.31 12.13
CA ALA A 109 2.84 -7.12 12.64
C ALA A 109 1.84 -6.25 13.42
N LEU A 110 0.72 -5.93 12.79
CA LEU A 110 -0.43 -5.37 13.49
C LEU A 110 -1.12 -6.49 14.27
N ARG A 111 -0.72 -6.72 15.52
CA ARG A 111 -1.37 -7.68 16.42
C ARG A 111 -2.53 -7.03 17.16
N LEU A 112 -3.59 -6.69 16.42
CA LEU A 112 -4.88 -6.42 17.03
C LEU A 112 -5.64 -7.77 17.10
N PRO A 113 -6.06 -8.26 18.28
CA PRO A 113 -6.80 -9.53 18.40
C PRO A 113 -8.06 -9.59 17.52
N GLN A 114 -8.57 -8.41 17.15
CA GLN A 114 -9.75 -8.21 16.31
C GLN A 114 -9.48 -8.41 14.80
N THR A 115 -8.22 -8.54 14.37
CA THR A 115 -7.84 -8.65 12.94
C THR A 115 -7.44 -10.08 12.53
N LEU A 116 -7.50 -11.05 13.44
CA LEU A 116 -7.25 -12.45 13.11
C LEU A 116 -8.53 -13.12 12.60
N TRP A 117 -8.37 -14.09 11.71
CA TRP A 117 -9.45 -14.98 11.29
C TRP A 117 -10.02 -15.71 12.50
N LYS A 118 -11.34 -15.66 12.68
CA LYS A 118 -12.02 -16.34 13.78
C LYS A 118 -11.72 -17.83 13.71
N ASP A 119 -11.22 -18.39 14.81
CA ASP A 119 -10.83 -19.79 14.93
C ASP A 119 -9.81 -20.26 13.86
N GLY A 120 -9.09 -19.32 13.24
CA GLY A 120 -8.15 -19.61 12.14
C GLY A 120 -8.80 -19.98 10.81
N VAL A 121 -10.13 -19.85 10.68
CA VAL A 121 -10.88 -20.27 9.49
C VAL A 121 -11.14 -19.09 8.56
N VAL A 122 -10.83 -19.24 7.27
CA VAL A 122 -11.02 -18.23 6.23
C VAL A 122 -12.20 -18.61 5.35
N GLY A 123 -13.27 -17.83 5.38
CA GLY A 123 -14.35 -17.92 4.40
C GLY A 123 -14.00 -17.17 3.12
N TYR A 124 -14.28 -17.75 1.95
CA TYR A 124 -14.03 -17.13 0.66
C TYR A 124 -15.17 -17.42 -0.32
N SER A 125 -15.30 -16.58 -1.35
CA SER A 125 -16.22 -16.77 -2.46
C SER A 125 -15.61 -16.20 -3.74
N PHE A 126 -15.77 -16.88 -4.86
CA PHE A 126 -15.38 -16.36 -6.17
C PHE A 126 -16.52 -15.53 -6.76
N HIS A 127 -16.21 -14.30 -7.17
CA HIS A 127 -17.17 -13.46 -7.87
C HIS A 127 -17.27 -13.91 -9.34
N GLY A 128 -18.41 -13.69 -10.01
CA GLY A 128 -18.58 -14.11 -11.41
C GLY A 128 -17.57 -13.49 -12.38
N SER A 129 -17.02 -12.32 -12.02
CA SER A 129 -15.95 -11.65 -12.77
C SER A 129 -14.57 -12.31 -12.64
N THR A 130 -14.42 -13.30 -11.75
CA THR A 130 -13.18 -14.09 -11.60
C THR A 130 -13.07 -15.20 -12.65
N SER A 131 -14.10 -15.36 -13.49
CA SER A 131 -14.07 -16.30 -14.61
C SER A 131 -13.08 -15.82 -15.67
N ILE A 132 -11.99 -16.56 -15.86
CA ILE A 132 -11.04 -16.35 -16.94
C ILE A 132 -11.74 -16.72 -18.26
N ALA A 133 -12.11 -15.72 -19.07
CA ALA A 133 -12.36 -15.96 -20.48
C ALA A 133 -11.00 -16.02 -21.19
N TYR A 134 -10.33 -17.18 -21.14
CA TYR A 134 -9.34 -17.51 -22.17
C TYR A 134 -10.14 -17.89 -23.41
N VAL A 135 -10.44 -16.91 -24.26
CA VAL A 135 -10.75 -17.18 -25.66
C VAL A 135 -9.41 -17.21 -26.38
N MET A 136 -8.88 -18.42 -26.59
CA MET A 136 -8.04 -18.68 -27.77
C MET A 136 -8.94 -18.85 -28.98
#